data_AF-A0A358FW32-F1
#
_entry.id   AF-A0A358FW32-F1
#
_cell.length_a   1.000
_cell.length_b   1.000
_cell.length_c   1.000
_cell.angle_alpha   90.00
_cell.angle_beta   90.00
_cell.angle_gamma   90.00
#
_symmetry.space_group_name_H-M   'P 1'
#
loop_
_entity.id
_entity.type
_entity.pdbx_description
1 polymer ?
#
loop_
_entity_poly.entity_id
_entity_poly.type
_entity_poly.pdbx_seq_one_letter_code
_entity_poly.pdbx_strand_id
1 'polypeptide(L)'
;SRIFHEATLSDVEVLEALYAATARPGAELVRGVGGIAEGVPEEFGEIPSLPKFRSDGILLAHAGGGAGLFSSMIGGWVNGEMGSNPVTVEVRR
;
A
#
# COMPACT_ATOMS: atom_id res chain seq x y z
N SER A 1 1.61 16.53 -8.96
CA SER A 1 0.42 16.71 -8.11
C SER A 1 0.59 17.92 -7.21
N ARG A 2 -0.37 18.86 -7.20
CA ARG A 2 -0.29 20.11 -6.41
C ARG A 2 -0.19 19.85 -4.91
N ILE A 3 -1.02 18.95 -4.37
CA ILE A 3 -1.02 18.63 -2.93
C ILE A 3 0.35 18.15 -2.46
N PHE A 4 1.01 17.24 -3.19
CA PHE A 4 2.33 16.76 -2.81
C PHE A 4 3.43 17.82 -2.95
N HIS A 5 3.24 18.82 -3.83
CA HIS A 5 4.18 19.93 -3.94
C HIS A 5 4.00 20.98 -2.83
N GLU A 6 2.77 21.14 -2.34
CA GLU A 6 2.43 22.05 -1.22
C GLU A 6 2.55 21.36 0.15
N ALA A 7 2.62 20.02 0.19
CA ALA A 7 2.70 19.25 1.42
C ALA A 7 4.07 19.34 2.07
N THR A 8 4.08 19.22 3.40
CA THR A 8 5.30 19.17 4.21
C THR A 8 5.78 17.75 4.50
N LEU A 9 4.95 16.75 4.23
CA LEU A 9 5.30 15.33 4.43
C LEU A 9 6.21 14.86 3.31
N SER A 10 7.28 14.16 3.70
CA SER A 10 8.14 13.40 2.80
C SER A 10 7.47 12.10 2.34
N ASP A 11 7.94 11.56 1.22
CA ASP A 11 7.49 10.26 0.69
C ASP A 11 7.63 9.14 1.73
N VAL A 12 8.68 9.19 2.56
CA VAL A 12 8.91 8.24 3.65
C VAL A 12 7.80 8.31 4.69
N GLU A 13 7.46 9.52 5.16
CA GLU A 13 6.38 9.70 6.14
C GLU A 13 5.02 9.27 5.58
N VAL A 14 4.78 9.51 4.29
CA VAL A 14 3.56 9.03 3.62
C VAL A 14 3.52 7.50 3.58
N LEU A 15 4.62 6.85 3.22
CA LEU A 15 4.71 5.39 3.19
C LEU A 15 4.53 4.77 4.57
N GLU A 16 5.21 5.31 5.59
CA GLU A 16 5.07 4.87 6.98
C GLU A 16 3.62 4.99 7.46
N ALA A 17 2.96 6.11 7.17
CA ALA A 17 1.55 6.31 7.49
C ALA A 17 0.65 5.29 6.78
N LEU A 18 0.92 4.97 5.51
CA LEU A 18 0.16 3.97 4.76
C LEU A 18 0.34 2.55 5.33
N TYR A 19 1.56 2.15 5.67
CA TYR A 19 1.81 0.85 6.30
C TYR A 19 1.11 0.75 7.66
N ALA A 20 1.21 1.78 8.49
CA ALA A 20 0.55 1.82 9.79
C ALA A 20 -0.98 1.79 9.66
N ALA A 21 -1.55 2.56 8.75
CA ALA A 21 -3.01 2.67 8.56
C ALA A 21 -3.64 1.39 7.99
N THR A 22 -2.84 0.52 7.36
CA THR A 22 -3.35 -0.69 6.68
C THR A 22 -3.03 -1.99 7.40
N ALA A 23 -2.24 -1.95 8.48
CA ALA A 23 -2.03 -3.08 9.36
C ALA A 23 -3.22 -3.28 10.30
N ARG A 24 -3.56 -4.54 10.58
CA ARG A 24 -4.64 -4.92 11.53
C ARG A 24 -4.18 -6.04 12.45
N PRO A 25 -4.72 -6.17 13.67
CA PRO A 25 -4.51 -7.37 14.48
C PRO A 25 -4.93 -8.63 13.71
N GLY A 26 -4.11 -9.69 13.77
CA GLY A 26 -4.38 -10.95 13.10
C GLY A 26 -5.71 -11.58 13.54
N ALA A 27 -6.04 -11.47 14.82
CA ALA A 27 -7.31 -11.91 15.39
C ALA A 27 -8.56 -11.31 14.72
N GLU A 28 -8.44 -10.15 14.06
CA GLU A 28 -9.54 -9.54 13.30
C GLU A 28 -9.64 -10.06 11.86
N LEU A 29 -8.59 -10.72 11.37
CA LEU A 29 -8.43 -11.13 9.98
C LEU A 29 -8.55 -12.65 9.78
N VAL A 30 -8.51 -13.45 10.84
CA VAL A 30 -8.62 -14.91 10.73
C VAL A 30 -9.95 -15.34 10.11
N ARG A 31 -9.94 -16.49 9.45
CA ARG A 31 -11.13 -17.08 8.79
C ARG A 31 -12.39 -17.04 9.64
N GLY A 32 -13.49 -16.62 9.02
CA GLY A 32 -14.81 -16.50 9.62
C GLY A 32 -15.05 -15.20 10.39
N VAL A 33 -14.01 -14.44 10.75
CA VAL A 33 -14.17 -13.15 11.43
C VAL A 33 -14.79 -12.12 10.49
N GLY A 34 -15.69 -11.30 11.02
CA GLY A 34 -16.39 -10.28 10.24
C GLY A 34 -17.27 -10.84 9.11
N GLY A 35 -17.59 -12.14 9.14
CA GLY A 35 -18.32 -12.82 8.06
C GLY A 35 -17.47 -13.14 6.82
N ILE A 36 -16.14 -13.03 6.91
CA ILE A 36 -15.22 -13.29 5.80
C ILE A 36 -14.74 -14.74 5.87
N ALA A 37 -15.24 -15.60 4.97
CA ALA A 37 -14.91 -17.03 4.97
C ALA A 37 -13.42 -17.32 4.70
N GLU A 38 -12.78 -16.59 3.78
CA GLU A 38 -11.41 -16.89 3.32
C GLU A 38 -10.32 -16.49 4.32
N GLY A 39 -10.46 -15.33 4.97
CA GLY A 39 -9.59 -14.76 6.00
C GLY A 39 -8.08 -15.00 5.81
N VAL A 40 -7.32 -14.90 6.89
CA VAL A 40 -5.98 -15.49 7.00
C VAL A 40 -6.03 -16.78 7.82
N PRO A 41 -5.03 -17.68 7.69
CA PRO A 41 -4.94 -18.87 8.54
C PRO A 41 -4.92 -18.52 10.04
N GLU A 42 -5.45 -19.41 10.87
CA GLU A 42 -5.62 -19.19 12.31
C GLU A 42 -4.30 -18.92 13.05
N GLU A 43 -3.18 -19.49 12.55
CA GLU A 43 -1.82 -19.27 13.08
C GLU A 43 -1.37 -17.80 13.08
N PHE A 44 -1.99 -16.96 12.26
CA PHE A 44 -1.71 -15.52 12.23
C PHE A 44 -2.49 -14.74 13.31
N GLY A 45 -3.43 -15.38 14.02
CA GLY A 45 -4.33 -14.74 14.99
C GLY A 45 -3.63 -14.00 16.13
N GLU A 46 -2.50 -14.55 16.59
CA GLU A 46 -1.71 -13.98 17.70
C GLU A 46 -0.81 -12.81 17.28
N ILE A 47 -0.73 -12.50 15.97
CA ILE A 47 0.09 -11.39 15.49
C ILE A 47 -0.63 -10.07 15.80
N PRO A 48 -0.06 -9.20 16.64
CA PRO A 48 -0.74 -7.98 17.10
C PRO A 48 -0.93 -6.95 15.99
N SER A 49 -0.10 -6.99 14.95
CA SER A 49 -0.17 -6.10 13.79
C SER A 49 0.31 -6.85 12.55
N LEU A 50 -0.64 -7.41 11.80
CA LEU A 50 -0.39 -8.10 10.56
C LEU A 50 -0.38 -7.09 9.40
N PRO A 51 0.74 -6.97 8.66
CA PRO A 51 0.84 -5.98 7.59
C PRO A 51 0.06 -6.45 6.35
N LYS A 52 -0.65 -5.51 5.71
CA LYS A 52 -1.34 -5.76 4.43
C LYS A 52 -0.36 -5.88 3.25
N PHE A 53 0.75 -5.16 3.32
CA PHE A 53 1.76 -5.06 2.28
C PHE A 53 3.12 -5.48 2.84
N ARG A 54 4.02 -6.00 1.99
CA ARG A 54 5.43 -6.20 2.35
C ARG A 54 6.09 -4.85 2.63
N SER A 55 7.20 -4.82 3.38
CA SER A 55 7.90 -3.59 3.76
C SER A 55 8.36 -2.72 2.58
N ASP A 56 8.49 -3.31 1.40
CA ASP A 56 8.85 -2.68 0.12
C ASP A 56 7.73 -2.83 -0.93
N GLY A 57 6.51 -3.19 -0.50
CA GLY A 57 5.41 -3.59 -1.37
C GLY A 57 4.61 -2.43 -1.97
N ILE A 58 4.88 -1.19 -1.58
CA ILE A 58 4.19 0.00 -2.08
C ILE A 58 5.17 0.87 -2.87
N LEU A 59 4.89 1.03 -4.17
CA LEU A 59 5.50 2.10 -4.98
C LEU A 59 4.62 3.35 -4.88
N LEU A 60 5.13 4.40 -4.24
CA LEU A 60 4.50 5.72 -4.24
C LEU A 60 4.89 6.48 -5.51
N ALA A 61 3.91 6.87 -6.31
CA ALA A 61 4.14 7.60 -7.55
C ALA A 61 3.22 8.83 -7.63
N HIS A 62 3.81 9.97 -7.99
CA HIS A 62 3.07 11.23 -8.19
C HIS A 62 3.04 11.56 -9.67
N ALA A 63 1.91 11.28 -10.33
CA ALA A 63 1.69 11.60 -11.74
C ALA A 63 0.55 12.61 -11.91
N GLY A 64 0.54 13.31 -13.05
CA GLY A 64 -0.53 14.24 -13.43
C GLY A 64 -0.23 15.73 -13.17
N GLY A 65 -0.97 16.58 -13.89
CA GLY A 65 -0.90 18.04 -13.80
C GLY A 65 -1.80 18.64 -12.70
N GLY A 66 -2.15 19.92 -12.82
CA GLY A 66 -2.94 20.63 -11.79
C GLY A 66 -4.43 20.27 -11.72
N ALA A 67 -4.95 19.49 -12.69
CA ALA A 67 -6.39 19.32 -12.90
C ALA A 67 -7.04 18.15 -12.13
N GLY A 68 -6.31 17.39 -11.30
CA GLY A 68 -6.89 16.25 -10.58
C GLY A 68 -6.17 15.92 -9.27
N LEU A 69 -6.95 15.64 -8.23
CA LEU A 69 -6.50 15.22 -6.90
C LEU A 69 -7.05 13.83 -6.58
N PHE A 70 -6.77 12.86 -7.44
CA PHE A 70 -7.17 11.47 -7.23
C PHE A 70 -5.96 10.64 -6.85
N SER A 71 -6.16 9.76 -5.87
CA SER A 71 -5.22 8.71 -5.51
C SER A 71 -5.88 7.36 -5.74
N SER A 72 -5.13 6.38 -6.23
CA SER A 72 -5.60 5.02 -6.43
C SER A 72 -4.51 4.04 -6.01
N MET A 73 -4.88 2.97 -5.29
CA MET A 73 -4.00 1.83 -5.08
C MET A 73 -4.25 0.79 -6.17
N ILE A 74 -3.21 0.44 -6.91
CA ILE A 74 -3.25 -0.60 -7.95
C ILE A 74 -2.56 -1.84 -7.39
N GLY A 75 -3.33 -2.87 -7.09
CA GLY A 75 -2.81 -4.17 -6.61
C GLY A 75 -2.53 -5.14 -7.75
N GLY A 76 -2.07 -6.35 -7.39
CA GLY A 76 -1.92 -7.46 -8.34
C GLY A 76 -0.66 -7.44 -9.19
N TRP A 77 0.32 -6.58 -8.87
CA TRP A 77 1.61 -6.57 -9.57
C TRP A 77 2.55 -7.63 -8.97
N VAL A 78 3.06 -8.52 -9.82
CA VAL A 78 4.05 -9.52 -9.44
C VAL A 78 5.45 -8.90 -9.57
N ASN A 79 6.14 -8.71 -8.45
CA ASN A 79 7.51 -8.18 -8.41
C ASN A 79 8.57 -9.29 -8.47
N GLY A 80 9.81 -8.94 -8.78
CA GLY A 80 10.98 -9.84 -8.72
C GLY A 80 11.13 -10.75 -9.95
N GLU A 81 11.84 -11.88 -9.77
CA GLU A 81 12.26 -12.80 -10.86
C GLU A 81 11.11 -13.33 -11.72
N MET A 82 9.94 -13.57 -11.10
CA MET A 82 8.75 -14.07 -11.79
C MET A 82 7.92 -12.95 -12.45
N GLY A 83 8.30 -11.69 -12.27
CA GLY A 83 7.53 -10.53 -12.74
C GLY A 83 8.41 -9.35 -13.12
N SER A 84 8.02 -8.14 -12.71
CA SER A 84 8.79 -6.93 -13.00
C SER A 84 8.66 -5.91 -11.87
N ASN A 85 9.67 -5.07 -11.70
CA ASN A 85 9.60 -3.98 -10.73
C ASN A 85 9.06 -2.73 -11.42
N PRO A 86 7.95 -2.13 -10.93
CA PRO A 86 7.44 -0.91 -11.51
C PRO A 86 8.42 0.24 -11.26
N VAL A 87 8.63 1.07 -12.28
CA VAL A 87 9.49 2.25 -12.22
C VAL A 87 8.72 3.48 -12.70
N THR A 88 9.12 4.65 -12.23
CA THR A 88 8.59 5.93 -12.68
C THR A 88 9.64 6.70 -13.46
N VAL A 89 9.26 7.28 -14.60
CA VAL A 89 10.11 8.20 -15.36
C VAL A 89 9.37 9.51 -15.59
N GLU A 90 10.12 10.60 -15.59
CA GLU A 90 9.61 11.90 -16.01
C GLU A 90 9.21 11.85 -17.49
N VAL A 91 7.99 12.29 -17.81
CA VAL A 91 7.54 12.43 -19.19
C VAL A 91 8.12 13.71 -19.77
N ARG A 92 9.09 13.56 -20.68
CA ARG A 92 9.68 14.68 -21.43
C ARG A 92 8.89 14.91 -22.72
N ARG A 93 8.62 16.18 -23.04
CA ARG A 93 8.07 16.60 -24.35
C ARG A 93 9.19 16.85 -25.35
#